data_AF-Q83EK6-F1
#
_entry.id   AF-Q83EK6-F1
#
_cell.length_a   1.000
_cell.length_b   1.000
_cell.length_c   1.000
_cell.angle_alpha   90.00
_cell.angle_beta   90.00
_cell.angle_gamma   90.00
#
_symmetry.space_group_name_H-M   'P 1'
#
loop_
_entity.id
_entity.type
_entity.pdbx_description
1 polymer ?
#
loop_
_entity_poly.entity_id
_entity_poly.type
_entity_poly.pdbx_seq_one_letter_code
_entity_poly.pdbx_strand_id
1 'polypeptide(L)'
;MILAPFIRNMPRMRKWISNTTIALLAFCLTGVTTTAMPASSGQQWHLSDLFSKGQNLWAVISHRFSFDGKYSNNYYVREKIRWFQHQQYYLTQLTQNAQPYIYYVLQQTEKRGMPAEIALLPMIESNYNPFLYSKRGATGLWQIMPGTATGFGLLINWWYDGRRDVVASTNAALNYLQYLHDYFHNWLLAIAAYDAGEGTISAAIRYNRRHGRPTDFWSLPLPYETREYVPKLLALADIIKNHTRYGLHLTPVENRPFFTTVALTAQLNLEKLVKLSDSTSKLIRNLNPGFRRSSTMPNHTYNFLVPINKADQLQKNLAELETQTHPLTGKRIYHRVHAGDSLSILASRYHTSVTEIRQMNKLKSNVIQIGENLLIPEAQATPYTPVHNARISEDNIPGPKRIVHVVKAHETIAQIAHLYHVTSRQIYFWNNINKPKTLAAGDKLIIWKSLHLATKYHRVKRGESLSTIAHFYGTTVSKLRRLNHLSGDNIRIGQQLMV
;
A
#
# COMPACT_ATOMS: atom_id res chain seq x y z
N MET A 1 -55.37 -29.96 17.47
CA MET A 1 -54.78 -28.84 16.70
C MET A 1 -54.29 -27.80 17.69
N ILE A 2 -53.08 -27.92 18.27
CA ILE A 2 -51.71 -27.67 17.71
C ILE A 2 -51.53 -26.17 17.43
N LEU A 3 -50.57 -25.40 17.97
CA LEU A 3 -49.65 -25.46 19.12
C LEU A 3 -49.01 -24.05 19.21
N ALA A 4 -48.81 -23.53 20.42
CA ALA A 4 -48.18 -22.23 20.73
C ALA A 4 -46.63 -22.37 20.91
N PRO A 5 -45.92 -21.53 21.70
CA PRO A 5 -45.33 -20.20 21.46
C PRO A 5 -43.79 -20.19 21.74
N PHE A 6 -43.07 -19.05 21.65
CA PHE A 6 -42.03 -18.59 22.62
C PHE A 6 -41.25 -17.35 22.11
N ILE A 7 -41.52 -16.18 22.68
CA ILE A 7 -40.53 -15.09 22.79
C ILE A 7 -40.52 -14.69 24.27
N ARG A 8 -39.53 -15.20 25.02
CA ARG A 8 -39.14 -14.70 26.36
C ARG A 8 -37.74 -15.21 26.73
N ASN A 9 -36.82 -14.27 26.96
CA ASN A 9 -35.80 -14.21 28.04
C ASN A 9 -34.64 -13.29 27.59
N MET A 10 -34.57 -12.01 27.98
CA MET A 10 -34.15 -11.43 29.30
C MET A 10 -32.76 -10.72 29.12
N PRO A 11 -32.30 -9.79 29.99
CA PRO A 11 -32.80 -8.43 30.28
C PRO A 11 -31.65 -7.38 30.39
N ARG A 12 -32.00 -6.13 30.76
CA ARG A 12 -31.14 -4.97 31.15
C ARG A 12 -30.84 -3.92 30.07
N MET A 13 -31.83 -3.09 29.76
CA MET A 13 -31.68 -1.63 29.79
C MET A 13 -33.03 -1.01 30.15
N ARG A 14 -33.22 -0.73 31.44
CA ARG A 14 -34.27 0.16 31.97
C ARG A 14 -33.64 0.96 33.09
N LYS A 15 -33.65 2.30 32.92
CA LYS A 15 -33.42 3.40 33.86
C LYS A 15 -32.86 4.56 33.01
N TRP A 16 -33.52 5.68 32.71
CA TRP A 16 -34.70 6.36 33.23
C TRP A 16 -35.27 7.23 32.09
N ILE A 17 -36.58 7.18 31.86
CA ILE A 17 -37.35 8.32 31.37
C ILE A 17 -38.29 8.66 32.52
N SER A 18 -38.33 9.92 32.91
CA SER A 18 -39.47 10.48 33.62
C SER A 18 -39.78 11.85 33.02
N ASN A 19 -40.95 11.89 32.39
CA ASN A 19 -41.92 13.01 32.32
C ASN A 19 -41.45 14.25 31.54
N THR A 20 -42.15 14.73 30.52
CA THR A 20 -43.60 15.04 30.50
C THR A 20 -44.20 14.97 29.10
N THR A 21 -45.49 14.66 29.07
CA THR A 21 -46.37 14.32 27.96
C THR A 21 -47.09 15.54 27.36
N ILE A 22 -47.39 15.45 26.06
CA ILE A 22 -48.61 15.91 25.34
C ILE A 22 -48.78 17.42 25.10
N ALA A 23 -48.74 17.84 23.82
CA ALA A 23 -49.93 18.31 23.08
C ALA A 23 -49.62 18.72 21.61
N LEU A 24 -50.40 18.12 20.71
CA LEU A 24 -50.99 18.60 19.44
C LEU A 24 -50.26 19.51 18.43
N LEU A 25 -50.20 18.98 17.20
CA LEU A 25 -50.73 19.53 15.93
C LEU A 25 -50.43 20.99 15.51
N ALA A 26 -49.77 21.06 14.34
CA ALA A 26 -50.01 21.95 13.20
C ALA A 26 -49.66 23.45 13.28
N PHE A 27 -49.02 23.90 12.18
CA PHE A 27 -48.90 25.28 11.68
C PHE A 27 -48.05 26.27 12.50
N CYS A 28 -46.87 26.62 11.96
CA CYS A 28 -46.65 27.91 11.30
C CYS A 28 -45.17 28.16 10.99
N LEU A 29 -44.93 28.62 9.76
CA LEU A 29 -43.75 29.36 9.34
C LEU A 29 -43.53 30.55 10.28
N THR A 30 -42.35 30.66 10.90
CA THR A 30 -41.64 31.94 11.10
C THR A 30 -40.19 31.65 11.43
N GLY A 31 -39.30 32.33 10.71
CA GLY A 31 -37.86 32.24 10.89
C GLY A 31 -37.40 32.74 12.25
N VAL A 32 -36.42 32.04 12.80
CA VAL A 32 -35.51 32.58 13.81
C VAL A 32 -34.12 32.36 13.27
N THR A 33 -33.47 33.47 12.96
CA THR A 33 -32.08 33.56 12.51
C THR A 33 -31.16 33.25 13.69
N THR A 34 -30.64 32.03 13.76
CA THR A 34 -29.48 31.73 14.60
C THR A 34 -28.24 32.15 13.82
N THR A 35 -27.64 33.27 14.23
CA THR A 35 -26.35 33.75 13.71
C THR A 35 -25.25 32.74 14.06
N ALA A 36 -24.95 31.86 13.11
CA ALA A 36 -23.72 31.08 13.12
C ALA A 36 -22.57 31.96 12.60
N MET A 37 -21.46 31.98 13.33
CA MET A 37 -20.23 32.65 12.91
C MET A 37 -19.72 32.10 11.57
N PRO A 38 -19.08 32.91 10.71
CA PRO A 38 -18.75 32.51 9.36
C PRO A 38 -17.62 31.47 9.37
N ALA A 39 -17.92 30.27 8.90
CA ALA A 39 -16.91 29.33 8.43
C ALA A 39 -16.20 29.97 7.23
N SER A 40 -14.88 30.08 7.33
CA SER A 40 -14.02 30.52 6.23
C SER A 40 -14.33 29.73 4.95
N SER A 41 -14.68 30.46 3.89
CA SER A 41 -14.91 30.06 2.50
C SER A 41 -14.33 28.69 2.11
N GLY A 42 -15.12 27.63 2.31
CA GLY A 42 -14.91 26.33 1.71
C GLY A 42 -15.59 26.30 0.36
N GLN A 43 -14.82 26.48 -0.72
CA GLN A 43 -15.33 26.30 -2.07
C GLN A 43 -15.72 24.82 -2.25
N GLN A 44 -17.02 24.56 -2.31
CA GLN A 44 -17.57 23.22 -2.42
C GLN A 44 -17.45 22.76 -3.88
N TRP A 45 -16.34 22.08 -4.19
CA TRP A 45 -16.07 21.56 -5.52
C TRP A 45 -16.98 20.36 -5.83
N HIS A 46 -17.79 20.44 -6.88
CA HIS A 46 -18.59 19.31 -7.34
C HIS A 46 -17.71 18.38 -8.18
N LEU A 47 -17.83 17.05 -7.96
CA LEU A 47 -17.11 16.03 -8.76
C LEU A 47 -17.34 16.20 -10.28
N SER A 48 -18.44 16.82 -10.70
CA SER A 48 -18.74 17.15 -12.11
C SER A 48 -17.69 18.06 -12.76
N ASP A 49 -17.01 18.92 -11.99
CA ASP A 49 -16.01 19.86 -12.50
C ASP A 49 -14.69 19.16 -12.87
N LEU A 50 -14.52 17.89 -12.48
CA LEU A 50 -13.37 17.06 -12.88
C LEU A 50 -13.40 16.65 -14.34
N PHE A 51 -14.54 16.81 -15.03
CA PHE A 51 -14.78 16.15 -16.31
C PHE A 51 -14.82 17.11 -17.51
N SER A 52 -14.14 18.26 -17.44
CA SER A 52 -13.86 19.10 -18.61
C SER A 52 -12.96 18.34 -19.60
N LYS A 53 -13.60 17.55 -20.48
CA LYS A 53 -12.92 16.75 -21.52
C LYS A 53 -11.97 17.65 -22.33
N GLY A 54 -10.73 17.19 -22.50
CA GLY A 54 -9.72 17.85 -23.34
C GLY A 54 -8.76 18.77 -22.60
N GLN A 55 -8.95 19.03 -21.30
CA GLN A 55 -7.97 19.77 -20.51
C GLN A 55 -6.79 18.89 -20.07
N ASN A 56 -5.60 19.49 -19.97
CA ASN A 56 -4.42 18.85 -19.40
C ASN A 56 -4.59 18.73 -17.89
N LEU A 57 -4.50 17.51 -17.36
CA LEU A 57 -4.66 17.19 -15.95
C LEU A 57 -3.67 17.96 -15.08
N TRP A 58 -2.45 18.27 -15.56
CA TRP A 58 -1.49 19.09 -14.80
C TRP A 58 -2.00 20.50 -14.51
N ALA A 59 -2.76 21.08 -15.45
CA ALA A 59 -3.42 22.35 -15.22
C ALA A 59 -4.54 22.20 -14.19
N VAL A 60 -5.35 21.13 -14.26
CA VAL A 60 -6.45 20.91 -13.33
C VAL A 60 -5.96 20.65 -11.91
N ILE A 61 -5.04 19.72 -11.72
CA ILE A 61 -4.52 19.32 -10.41
C ILE A 61 -3.80 20.48 -9.70
N SER A 62 -3.13 21.36 -10.46
CA SER A 62 -2.37 22.47 -9.86
C SER A 62 -3.25 23.54 -9.22
N HIS A 63 -4.48 23.74 -9.71
CA HIS A 63 -5.48 24.61 -9.07
C HIS A 63 -6.10 23.99 -7.80
N ARG A 64 -5.81 22.72 -7.51
CA ARG A 64 -6.34 21.96 -6.36
C ARG A 64 -5.31 21.78 -5.25
N PHE A 65 -4.06 22.19 -5.47
CA PHE A 65 -3.00 22.09 -4.47
C PHE A 65 -3.32 22.91 -3.23
N SER A 66 -3.29 22.26 -2.06
CA SER A 66 -3.66 22.87 -0.78
C SER A 66 -2.50 23.63 -0.10
N PHE A 67 -1.26 23.34 -0.49
CA PHE A 67 -0.05 24.01 0.01
C PHE A 67 0.52 25.03 -0.97
N ASP A 68 -0.23 25.33 -2.03
CA ASP A 68 0.17 26.19 -3.13
C ASP A 68 0.75 27.53 -2.65
N GLY A 69 1.94 27.86 -3.15
CA GLY A 69 2.70 29.09 -2.81
C GLY A 69 3.20 29.18 -1.37
N LYS A 70 2.68 28.40 -0.43
CA LYS A 70 2.95 28.53 1.01
C LYS A 70 4.41 28.24 1.37
N TYR A 71 5.02 27.28 0.68
CA TYR A 71 6.37 26.81 0.98
C TYR A 71 7.38 27.04 -0.15
N SER A 72 7.00 27.72 -1.23
CA SER A 72 7.89 27.96 -2.39
C SER A 72 9.13 28.78 -2.03
N ASN A 73 9.07 29.60 -0.98
CA ASN A 73 10.20 30.36 -0.44
C ASN A 73 10.97 29.64 0.69
N ASN A 74 10.57 28.43 1.06
CA ASN A 74 11.33 27.64 2.04
C ASN A 74 12.67 27.20 1.43
N TYR A 75 13.76 27.30 2.19
CA TYR A 75 15.10 26.97 1.71
C TYR A 75 15.19 25.54 1.14
N TYR A 76 14.68 24.55 1.86
CA TYR A 76 14.72 23.14 1.45
C TYR A 76 13.88 22.89 0.19
N VAL A 77 12.72 23.54 0.08
CA VAL A 77 11.86 23.42 -1.11
C VAL A 77 12.53 24.04 -2.34
N ARG A 78 13.12 25.24 -2.21
CA ARG A 78 13.85 25.88 -3.31
C ARG A 78 15.05 25.06 -3.79
N GLU A 79 15.75 24.41 -2.88
CA GLU A 79 16.85 23.53 -3.26
C GLU A 79 16.34 22.38 -4.14
N LYS A 80 15.19 21.78 -3.80
CA LYS A 80 14.56 20.74 -4.62
C LYS A 80 14.01 21.27 -5.94
N ILE A 81 13.44 22.47 -5.97
CA ILE A 81 13.02 23.11 -7.23
C ILE A 81 14.22 23.26 -8.16
N ARG A 82 15.34 23.81 -7.68
CA ARG A 82 16.58 23.95 -8.48
C ARG A 82 17.11 22.60 -8.94
N TRP A 83 17.10 21.60 -8.06
CA TRP A 83 17.53 20.26 -8.43
C TRP A 83 16.69 19.72 -9.59
N PHE A 84 15.35 19.76 -9.49
CA PHE A 84 14.46 19.29 -10.55
C PHE A 84 14.58 20.09 -11.86
N GLN A 85 14.89 21.39 -11.80
CA GLN A 85 15.11 22.21 -13.00
C GLN A 85 16.26 21.67 -13.87
N HIS A 86 17.26 21.05 -13.25
CA HIS A 86 18.37 20.40 -13.96
C HIS A 86 18.09 18.93 -14.33
N GLN A 87 16.86 18.45 -14.13
CA GLN A 87 16.48 17.03 -14.27
C GLN A 87 15.32 16.85 -15.27
N GLN A 88 15.36 17.57 -16.40
CA GLN A 88 14.31 17.53 -17.43
C GLN A 88 13.96 16.12 -17.90
N TYR A 89 14.97 15.28 -18.18
CA TYR A 89 14.73 13.88 -18.58
C TYR A 89 13.96 13.09 -17.52
N TYR A 90 14.33 13.26 -16.25
CA TYR A 90 13.67 12.59 -15.13
C TYR A 90 12.22 13.07 -14.97
N LEU A 91 11.95 14.38 -15.11
CA LEU A 91 10.59 14.94 -15.08
C LEU A 91 9.71 14.42 -16.23
N THR A 92 10.28 14.28 -17.44
CA THR A 92 9.57 13.66 -18.57
C THR A 92 9.18 12.22 -18.25
N GLN A 93 10.11 11.42 -17.69
CA GLN A 93 9.82 10.05 -17.28
C GLN A 93 8.76 9.97 -16.16
N LEU A 94 8.84 10.87 -15.16
CA LEU A 94 7.84 10.99 -14.08
C LEU A 94 6.43 11.22 -14.62
N THR A 95 6.28 12.21 -15.48
CA THR A 95 4.98 12.58 -16.04
C THR A 95 4.45 11.51 -17.00
N GLN A 96 5.32 10.87 -17.77
CA GLN A 96 4.94 9.77 -18.66
C GLN A 96 4.46 8.53 -17.90
N ASN A 97 5.20 8.11 -16.86
CA ASN A 97 4.82 6.94 -16.07
C ASN A 97 3.54 7.17 -15.25
N ALA A 98 3.29 8.42 -14.86
CA ALA A 98 2.09 8.80 -14.12
C ALA A 98 0.82 8.72 -14.97
N GLN A 99 0.91 8.94 -16.29
CA GLN A 99 -0.22 9.11 -17.21
C GLN A 99 -1.37 8.09 -17.03
N PRO A 100 -1.13 6.76 -16.90
CA PRO A 100 -2.22 5.80 -16.79
C PRO A 100 -2.94 5.83 -15.44
N TYR A 101 -2.30 6.35 -14.38
CA TYR A 101 -2.72 6.13 -12.99
C TYR A 101 -3.07 7.42 -12.24
N ILE A 102 -2.42 8.55 -12.56
CA ILE A 102 -2.53 9.80 -11.80
C ILE A 102 -3.96 10.32 -11.74
N TYR A 103 -4.74 10.18 -12.82
CA TYR A 103 -6.16 10.57 -12.82
C TYR A 103 -6.95 9.81 -11.76
N TYR A 104 -6.77 8.48 -11.71
CA TYR A 104 -7.44 7.63 -10.72
C TYR A 104 -7.00 7.98 -9.31
N VAL A 105 -5.69 8.16 -9.08
CA VAL A 105 -5.16 8.53 -7.77
C VAL A 105 -5.71 9.88 -7.30
N LEU A 106 -5.72 10.90 -8.16
CA LEU A 106 -6.28 12.22 -7.86
C LEU A 106 -7.75 12.10 -7.47
N GLN A 107 -8.56 11.39 -8.27
CA GLN A 107 -9.96 11.16 -7.97
C GLN A 107 -10.16 10.51 -6.59
N GLN A 108 -9.32 9.54 -6.22
CA GLN A 108 -9.39 8.87 -4.92
C GLN A 108 -8.99 9.78 -3.76
N THR A 109 -8.00 10.65 -3.95
CA THR A 109 -7.55 11.66 -2.99
C THR A 109 -8.65 12.69 -2.74
N GLU A 110 -9.24 13.26 -3.80
CA GLU A 110 -10.29 14.26 -3.70
C GLU A 110 -11.58 13.70 -3.10
N LYS A 111 -11.96 12.46 -3.46
CA LYS A 111 -13.11 11.77 -2.85
C LYS A 111 -13.00 11.68 -1.32
N ARG A 112 -11.78 11.70 -0.79
CA ARG A 112 -11.49 11.65 0.66
C ARG A 112 -11.27 13.03 1.28
N GLY A 113 -11.39 14.11 0.51
CA GLY A 113 -11.11 15.48 0.98
C GLY A 113 -9.64 15.70 1.35
N MET A 114 -8.73 14.92 0.76
CA MET A 114 -7.29 15.02 1.01
C MET A 114 -6.62 16.06 0.10
N PRO A 115 -5.48 16.64 0.50
CA PRO A 115 -4.70 17.54 -0.37
C PRO A 115 -4.33 16.89 -1.69
N ALA A 116 -4.56 17.58 -2.81
CA ALA A 116 -4.30 17.04 -4.15
C ALA A 116 -2.82 16.66 -4.37
N GLU A 117 -1.88 17.28 -3.64
CA GLU A 117 -0.46 16.93 -3.64
C GLU A 117 -0.21 15.47 -3.27
N ILE A 118 -1.08 14.84 -2.47
CA ILE A 118 -0.95 13.41 -2.13
C ILE A 118 -0.95 12.52 -3.38
N ALA A 119 -1.62 12.96 -4.46
CA ALA A 119 -1.58 12.25 -5.73
C ALA A 119 -0.19 12.26 -6.37
N LEU A 120 0.75 13.11 -5.93
CA LEU A 120 2.12 13.12 -6.43
C LEU A 120 3.04 12.17 -5.67
N LEU A 121 2.62 11.61 -4.51
CA LEU A 121 3.47 10.73 -3.71
C LEU A 121 3.99 9.51 -4.49
N PRO A 122 3.22 8.82 -5.36
CA PRO A 122 3.75 7.71 -6.15
C PRO A 122 4.87 8.13 -7.12
N MET A 123 4.97 9.41 -7.50
CA MET A 123 6.12 9.92 -8.28
C MET A 123 7.41 9.86 -7.45
N ILE A 124 7.32 10.18 -6.16
CA ILE A 124 8.44 10.19 -5.23
C ILE A 124 8.82 8.76 -4.84
N GLU A 125 7.82 7.94 -4.56
CA GLU A 125 7.98 6.57 -4.08
C GLU A 125 8.54 5.64 -5.16
N SER A 126 7.92 5.64 -6.34
CA SER A 126 8.23 4.63 -7.35
C SER A 126 8.37 5.16 -8.76
N ASN A 127 8.31 6.49 -8.96
CA ASN A 127 8.17 7.06 -10.30
C ASN A 127 6.93 6.47 -11.01
N TYR A 128 5.83 6.26 -10.26
CA TYR A 128 4.61 5.60 -10.75
C TYR A 128 4.82 4.21 -11.38
N ASN A 129 5.87 3.50 -10.97
CA ASN A 129 6.16 2.16 -11.47
C ASN A 129 5.56 1.09 -10.53
N PRO A 130 4.52 0.37 -10.94
CA PRO A 130 3.88 -0.62 -10.08
C PRO A 130 4.67 -1.94 -9.96
N PHE A 131 5.75 -2.10 -10.72
CA PHE A 131 6.67 -3.24 -10.62
C PHE A 131 7.85 -2.95 -9.69
N LEU A 132 7.99 -1.71 -9.19
CA LEU A 132 9.16 -1.35 -8.40
C LEU A 132 9.20 -2.14 -7.09
N TYR A 133 10.36 -2.74 -6.83
CA TYR A 133 10.67 -3.46 -5.61
C TYR A 133 11.93 -2.88 -4.99
N SER A 134 11.86 -2.46 -3.72
CA SER A 134 13.02 -1.97 -3.00
C SER A 134 13.80 -3.09 -2.32
N LYS A 135 15.08 -2.87 -2.04
CA LYS A 135 15.92 -3.81 -1.27
C LYS A 135 15.33 -4.14 0.12
N ARG A 136 14.52 -3.24 0.70
CA ARG A 136 13.89 -3.39 2.02
C ARG A 136 12.53 -4.12 1.94
N GLY A 137 12.04 -4.44 0.75
CA GLY A 137 10.78 -5.17 0.54
C GLY A 137 9.56 -4.30 0.24
N ALA A 138 9.69 -2.98 0.23
CA ALA A 138 8.65 -2.08 -0.27
C ALA A 138 8.33 -2.37 -1.75
N THR A 139 7.06 -2.29 -2.14
CA THR A 139 6.62 -2.75 -3.47
C THR A 139 5.49 -1.89 -4.04
N GLY A 140 5.49 -1.71 -5.36
CA GLY A 140 4.39 -1.12 -6.13
C GLY A 140 4.41 0.40 -6.21
N LEU A 141 3.30 0.97 -6.69
CA LEU A 141 3.16 2.43 -6.89
C LEU A 141 3.52 3.21 -5.63
N TRP A 142 3.00 2.73 -4.51
CA TRP A 142 3.05 3.38 -3.21
C TRP A 142 4.20 2.89 -2.32
N GLN A 143 5.06 2.02 -2.83
CA GLN A 143 6.17 1.41 -2.07
C GLN A 143 5.73 0.90 -0.68
N ILE A 144 4.63 0.15 -0.64
CA ILE A 144 4.06 -0.33 0.62
C ILE A 144 4.90 -1.49 1.16
N MET A 145 5.29 -1.40 2.44
CA MET A 145 5.98 -2.48 3.15
C MET A 145 5.04 -3.66 3.43
N PRO A 146 5.51 -4.93 3.43
CA PRO A 146 4.65 -6.10 3.62
C PRO A 146 3.74 -6.03 4.86
N GLY A 147 4.23 -5.53 5.99
CA GLY A 147 3.44 -5.44 7.23
C GLY A 147 2.40 -4.32 7.22
N THR A 148 2.69 -3.22 6.52
CA THR A 148 1.70 -2.16 6.28
C THR A 148 0.62 -2.70 5.34
N ALA A 149 1.02 -3.38 4.27
CA ALA A 149 0.12 -3.93 3.28
C ALA A 149 -0.92 -4.87 3.91
N THR A 150 -0.48 -5.84 4.69
CA THR A 150 -1.37 -6.78 5.37
C THR A 150 -2.23 -6.12 6.44
N GLY A 151 -1.68 -5.13 7.16
CA GLY A 151 -2.43 -4.31 8.11
C GLY A 151 -3.57 -3.51 7.47
N PHE A 152 -3.41 -3.09 6.21
CA PHE A 152 -4.44 -2.41 5.43
C PHE A 152 -5.21 -3.35 4.48
N GLY A 153 -5.19 -4.66 4.74
CA GLY A 153 -6.03 -5.64 4.05
C GLY A 153 -5.56 -6.05 2.65
N LEU A 154 -4.32 -5.72 2.26
CA LEU A 154 -3.78 -6.16 0.97
C LEU A 154 -3.44 -7.64 1.01
N LEU A 155 -3.99 -8.37 0.04
CA LEU A 155 -3.69 -9.77 -0.19
C LEU A 155 -2.27 -9.93 -0.77
N ILE A 156 -1.43 -10.70 -0.11
CA ILE A 156 -0.09 -11.07 -0.61
C ILE A 156 0.02 -12.59 -0.54
N ASN A 157 0.12 -13.23 -1.71
CA ASN A 157 0.29 -14.67 -1.85
C ASN A 157 1.03 -15.01 -3.14
N TRP A 158 1.06 -16.29 -3.50
CA TRP A 158 1.74 -16.80 -4.67
C TRP A 158 1.23 -16.27 -6.01
N TRP A 159 -0.08 -15.99 -6.13
CA TRP A 159 -0.73 -15.55 -7.36
C TRP A 159 -0.85 -14.04 -7.47
N TYR A 160 -0.93 -13.37 -6.33
CA TYR A 160 -1.34 -11.98 -6.27
C TYR A 160 -0.57 -11.23 -5.19
N ASP A 161 -0.10 -10.04 -5.55
CA ASP A 161 0.49 -9.07 -4.63
C ASP A 161 -0.27 -7.74 -4.74
N GLY A 162 -1.20 -7.54 -3.80
CA GLY A 162 -2.08 -6.36 -3.74
C GLY A 162 -1.33 -5.04 -3.54
N ARG A 163 -0.04 -5.06 -3.19
CA ARG A 163 0.79 -3.85 -3.15
C ARG A 163 1.10 -3.31 -4.54
N ARG A 164 1.07 -4.18 -5.55
CA ARG A 164 1.30 -3.81 -6.95
C ARG A 164 0.00 -3.39 -7.62
N ASP A 165 -1.11 -3.99 -7.23
CA ASP A 165 -2.44 -3.66 -7.73
C ASP A 165 -2.76 -2.17 -7.52
N VAL A 166 -3.07 -1.46 -8.61
CA VAL A 166 -3.25 -0.01 -8.60
C VAL A 166 -4.41 0.42 -7.69
N VAL A 167 -5.55 -0.28 -7.76
CA VAL A 167 -6.75 0.08 -7.01
C VAL A 167 -6.59 -0.29 -5.54
N ALA A 168 -6.17 -1.52 -5.26
CA ALA A 168 -6.02 -2.00 -3.88
C ALA A 168 -4.93 -1.21 -3.15
N SER A 169 -3.74 -1.05 -3.74
CA SER A 169 -2.63 -0.33 -3.12
C SER A 169 -2.94 1.15 -2.91
N THR A 170 -3.64 1.81 -3.85
CA THR A 170 -4.07 3.20 -3.67
C THR A 170 -5.04 3.34 -2.51
N ASN A 171 -6.05 2.48 -2.41
CA ASN A 171 -6.97 2.51 -1.28
C ASN A 171 -6.24 2.27 0.05
N ALA A 172 -5.33 1.30 0.11
CA ALA A 172 -4.54 1.02 1.32
C ALA A 172 -3.63 2.19 1.71
N ALA A 173 -2.90 2.78 0.75
CA ALA A 173 -2.01 3.90 1.01
C ALA A 173 -2.78 5.15 1.47
N LEU A 174 -3.89 5.49 0.83
CA LEU A 174 -4.72 6.61 1.24
C LEU A 174 -5.36 6.37 2.61
N ASN A 175 -5.83 5.15 2.91
CA ASN A 175 -6.32 4.82 4.25
C ASN A 175 -5.22 4.97 5.31
N TYR A 176 -3.98 4.60 4.98
CA TYR A 176 -2.84 4.81 5.88
C TYR A 176 -2.53 6.29 6.09
N LEU A 177 -2.49 7.08 5.03
CA LEU A 177 -2.29 8.52 5.10
C LEU A 177 -3.39 9.22 5.89
N GLN A 178 -4.66 8.81 5.73
CA GLN A 178 -5.76 9.32 6.54
C GLN A 178 -5.52 9.05 8.03
N TYR A 179 -5.18 7.80 8.37
CA TYR A 179 -4.86 7.41 9.74
C TYR A 179 -3.70 8.25 10.33
N LEU A 180 -2.65 8.50 9.54
CA LEU A 180 -1.52 9.34 9.97
C LEU A 180 -1.95 10.80 10.16
N HIS A 181 -2.79 11.33 9.27
CA HIS A 181 -3.34 12.67 9.41
C HIS A 181 -4.21 12.79 10.66
N ASP A 182 -5.09 11.82 10.91
CA ASP A 182 -5.93 11.80 12.12
C ASP A 182 -5.09 11.67 13.39
N TYR A 183 -3.91 11.05 13.30
CA TYR A 183 -2.99 10.94 14.42
C TYR A 183 -2.21 12.23 14.72
N PHE A 184 -1.68 12.90 13.69
CA PHE A 184 -0.83 14.08 13.86
C PHE A 184 -1.58 15.41 13.75
N HIS A 185 -2.81 15.40 13.24
CA HIS A 185 -3.62 16.57 12.87
C HIS A 185 -2.87 17.57 11.99
N ASN A 186 -1.95 17.06 11.17
CA ASN A 186 -1.09 17.86 10.30
C ASN A 186 -0.61 17.03 9.12
N TRP A 187 -0.92 17.48 7.91
CA TRP A 187 -0.55 16.76 6.69
C TRP A 187 0.96 16.65 6.46
N LEU A 188 1.76 17.67 6.78
CA LEU A 188 3.22 17.57 6.60
C LEU A 188 3.82 16.51 7.51
N LEU A 189 3.33 16.41 8.75
CA LEU A 189 3.75 15.36 9.68
C LEU A 189 3.23 13.98 9.26
N ALA A 190 2.01 13.89 8.72
CA ALA A 190 1.46 12.65 8.19
C ALA A 190 2.27 12.12 7.00
N ILE A 191 2.62 13.00 6.06
CA ILE A 191 3.46 12.66 4.90
C ILE A 191 4.87 12.27 5.35
N ALA A 192 5.47 12.99 6.30
CA ALA A 192 6.75 12.61 6.88
C ALA A 192 6.70 11.24 7.60
N ALA A 193 5.58 10.94 8.26
CA ALA A 193 5.37 9.66 8.93
C ALA A 193 5.12 8.50 7.96
N TYR A 194 4.63 8.78 6.75
CA TYR A 194 4.49 7.78 5.70
C TYR A 194 5.86 7.22 5.30
N ASP A 195 6.85 8.11 5.12
CA ASP A 195 8.26 7.76 4.82
C ASP A 195 8.98 7.13 6.03
N ALA A 196 8.98 7.81 7.17
CA ALA A 196 9.83 7.46 8.32
C ALA A 196 9.20 6.51 9.33
N GLY A 197 7.88 6.28 9.22
CA GLY A 197 7.05 5.64 10.23
C GLY A 197 6.56 6.59 11.34
N GLU A 198 5.35 6.33 11.83
CA GLU A 198 4.69 7.11 12.89
C GLU A 198 5.50 7.22 14.20
N GLY A 199 6.29 6.18 14.52
CA GLY A 199 7.07 6.12 15.76
C GLY A 199 8.25 7.08 15.74
N THR A 200 8.87 7.27 14.58
CA THR A 200 9.99 8.20 14.35
C THR A 200 9.51 9.63 14.54
N ILE A 201 8.42 10.02 13.86
CA ILE A 201 7.82 11.36 14.03
C ILE A 201 7.32 11.54 15.47
N SER A 202 6.72 10.47 16.01
CA SER A 202 6.46 10.21 17.43
C SER A 202 7.52 10.77 18.39
N ALA A 203 8.70 10.19 18.25
CA ALA A 203 9.85 10.43 19.09
C ALA A 203 10.41 11.83 18.88
N ALA A 204 10.49 12.31 17.64
CA ALA A 204 10.96 13.66 17.34
C ALA A 204 10.08 14.74 17.98
N ILE A 205 8.75 14.59 17.94
CA ILE A 205 7.82 15.50 18.60
C ILE A 205 8.04 15.50 20.12
N ARG A 206 8.12 14.31 20.74
CA ARG A 206 8.36 14.21 22.19
C ARG A 206 9.69 14.83 22.59
N TYR A 207 10.73 14.64 21.79
CA TYR A 207 12.03 15.25 22.01
C TYR A 207 11.92 16.78 22.00
N ASN A 208 11.33 17.39 20.96
CA ASN A 208 11.19 18.85 20.90
C ASN A 208 10.33 19.42 22.03
N ARG A 209 9.21 18.77 22.37
CA ARG A 209 8.35 19.20 23.50
C ARG A 209 9.11 19.26 24.82
N ARG A 210 9.95 18.24 25.11
CA ARG A 210 10.78 18.21 26.34
C ARG A 210 11.82 19.33 26.40
N HIS A 211 12.21 19.87 25.25
CA HIS A 211 13.20 20.95 25.16
C HIS A 211 12.55 22.32 24.87
N GLY A 212 11.23 22.44 24.98
CA GLY A 212 10.51 23.70 24.71
C GLY A 212 10.63 24.19 23.25
N ARG A 213 10.88 23.29 22.30
CA ARG A 213 11.06 23.61 20.87
C ARG A 213 9.78 23.39 20.08
N PRO A 214 9.57 24.11 18.96
CA PRO A 214 8.42 23.89 18.09
C PRO A 214 8.36 22.46 17.55
N THR A 215 7.15 21.96 17.30
CA THR A 215 6.91 20.57 16.87
C THR A 215 6.37 20.44 15.45
N ASP A 216 6.42 21.52 14.68
CA ASP A 216 6.11 21.49 13.25
C ASP A 216 7.21 20.74 12.48
N PHE A 217 6.87 20.24 11.29
CA PHE A 217 7.78 19.44 10.46
C PHE A 217 9.17 20.06 10.29
N TRP A 218 9.26 21.38 10.11
CA TRP A 218 10.51 22.08 9.81
C TRP A 218 11.45 22.16 11.01
N SER A 219 10.89 22.10 12.22
CA SER A 219 11.64 22.20 13.48
C SER A 219 12.02 20.84 14.07
N LEU A 220 11.43 19.74 13.58
CA LEU A 220 11.66 18.41 14.13
C LEU A 220 13.05 17.85 13.76
N PRO A 221 13.75 17.17 14.69
CA PRO A 221 15.03 16.52 14.43
C PRO A 221 14.83 15.19 13.70
N LEU A 222 14.41 15.28 12.43
CA LEU A 222 14.10 14.13 11.60
C LEU A 222 15.34 13.57 10.88
N PRO A 223 15.34 12.27 10.53
CA PRO A 223 16.35 11.69 9.65
C PRO A 223 16.48 12.49 8.35
N TYR A 224 17.68 12.52 7.77
CA TYR A 224 17.92 13.27 6.53
C TYR A 224 16.93 12.86 5.42
N GLU A 225 16.78 11.56 5.15
CA GLU A 225 15.83 11.04 4.13
C GLU A 225 14.43 11.67 4.28
N THR A 226 13.89 11.70 5.50
CA THR A 226 12.56 12.25 5.80
C THR A 226 12.51 13.79 5.72
N ARG A 227 13.57 14.48 6.11
CA ARG A 227 13.66 15.96 5.96
C ARG A 227 13.64 16.37 4.50
N GLU A 228 14.12 15.52 3.60
CA GLU A 228 14.13 15.77 2.16
C GLU A 228 12.82 15.37 1.48
N TYR A 229 12.09 14.42 2.05
CA TYR A 229 10.89 13.83 1.46
C TYR A 229 9.75 14.83 1.25
N VAL A 230 9.34 15.54 2.31
CA VAL A 230 8.25 16.53 2.22
C VAL A 230 8.64 17.72 1.32
N PRO A 231 9.84 18.31 1.40
CA PRO A 231 10.26 19.35 0.46
C PRO A 231 10.29 18.90 -0.99
N LYS A 232 10.65 17.64 -1.27
CA LYS A 232 10.62 17.09 -2.63
C LYS A 232 9.19 17.06 -3.19
N LEU A 233 8.20 16.70 -2.37
CA LEU A 233 6.79 16.77 -2.74
C LEU A 233 6.33 18.19 -3.04
N LEU A 234 6.61 19.12 -2.12
CA LEU A 234 6.20 20.51 -2.27
C LEU A 234 6.85 21.16 -3.49
N ALA A 235 8.12 20.83 -3.77
CA ALA A 235 8.82 21.29 -4.97
C ALA A 235 8.20 20.73 -6.26
N LEU A 236 7.79 19.46 -6.26
CA LEU A 236 7.14 18.86 -7.42
C LEU A 236 5.77 19.48 -7.70
N ALA A 237 4.99 19.78 -6.65
CA ALA A 237 3.73 20.51 -6.78
C ALA A 237 3.96 21.93 -7.36
N ASP A 238 4.96 22.65 -6.86
CA ASP A 238 5.31 23.98 -7.37
C ASP A 238 5.76 23.93 -8.84
N ILE A 239 6.56 22.94 -9.22
CA ILE A 239 6.98 22.72 -10.61
C ILE A 239 5.79 22.40 -11.50
N ILE A 240 4.89 21.51 -11.08
CA ILE A 240 3.71 21.16 -11.90
C ILE A 240 2.85 22.38 -12.17
N LYS A 241 2.71 23.28 -11.19
CA LYS A 241 1.98 24.53 -11.37
C LYS A 241 2.72 25.53 -12.26
N ASN A 242 4.02 25.69 -12.04
CA ASN A 242 4.83 26.76 -12.63
C ASN A 242 5.81 26.29 -13.72
N HIS A 243 5.60 25.11 -14.32
CA HIS A 243 6.59 24.47 -15.20
C HIS A 243 7.01 25.37 -16.37
N THR A 244 6.06 26.11 -16.97
CA THR A 244 6.35 27.06 -18.06
C THR A 244 7.28 28.20 -17.61
N ARG A 245 7.09 28.73 -16.39
CA ARG A 245 7.96 29.76 -15.81
C ARG A 245 9.39 29.24 -15.59
N TYR A 246 9.51 27.95 -15.28
CA TYR A 246 10.81 27.29 -15.10
C TYR A 246 11.44 26.78 -16.40
N GLY A 247 10.79 26.97 -17.56
CA GLY A 247 11.25 26.42 -18.83
C GLY A 247 11.23 24.89 -18.89
N LEU A 248 10.35 24.26 -18.09
CA LEU A 248 10.24 22.80 -17.99
C LEU A 248 9.08 22.27 -18.83
N HIS A 249 9.36 21.18 -19.53
CA HIS A 249 8.35 20.47 -20.33
C HIS A 249 7.81 19.26 -19.55
N LEU A 250 6.49 19.20 -19.38
CA LEU A 250 5.79 18.07 -18.77
C LEU A 250 5.05 17.29 -19.85
N THR A 251 5.14 15.96 -19.81
CA THR A 251 4.32 15.11 -20.70
C THR A 251 2.85 15.35 -20.38
N PRO A 252 2.01 15.79 -21.33
CA PRO A 252 0.62 16.10 -21.05
C PRO A 252 -0.15 14.84 -20.64
N VAL A 253 -1.03 14.98 -19.66
CA VAL A 253 -1.94 13.91 -19.25
C VAL A 253 -3.35 14.41 -19.50
N GLU A 254 -4.17 13.61 -20.17
CA GLU A 254 -5.56 14.00 -20.41
C GLU A 254 -6.36 13.92 -19.11
N ASN A 255 -7.22 14.91 -18.87
CA ASN A 255 -8.15 14.91 -17.75
C ASN A 255 -9.34 13.97 -18.00
N ARG A 256 -9.07 12.67 -18.13
CA ARG A 256 -10.07 11.60 -18.26
C ARG A 256 -9.56 10.27 -17.69
N PRO A 257 -10.45 9.38 -17.23
CA PRO A 257 -10.04 8.06 -16.78
C PRO A 257 -9.38 7.26 -17.93
N PHE A 258 -8.21 6.70 -17.65
CA PHE A 258 -7.47 5.88 -18.61
C PHE A 258 -7.99 4.43 -18.63
N PHE A 259 -8.31 3.89 -17.46
CA PHE A 259 -8.78 2.52 -17.27
C PHE A 259 -10.09 2.49 -16.48
N THR A 260 -10.77 1.36 -16.54
CA THR A 260 -11.88 0.99 -15.66
C THR A 260 -11.70 -0.45 -15.18
N THR A 261 -12.55 -0.88 -14.24
CA THR A 261 -12.52 -2.23 -13.66
C THR A 261 -13.59 -3.11 -14.30
N VAL A 262 -13.23 -4.34 -14.64
CA VAL A 262 -14.16 -5.43 -14.98
C VAL A 262 -14.01 -6.53 -13.94
N ALA A 263 -15.13 -6.97 -13.35
CA ALA A 263 -15.10 -8.04 -12.36
C ALA A 263 -14.78 -9.38 -13.03
N LEU A 264 -13.79 -10.10 -12.50
CA LEU A 264 -13.49 -11.47 -12.88
C LEU A 264 -13.92 -12.39 -11.75
N THR A 265 -14.97 -13.16 -11.98
CA THR A 265 -15.54 -14.13 -11.03
C THR A 265 -14.93 -15.53 -11.18
N ALA A 266 -14.22 -15.75 -12.28
CA ALA A 266 -13.68 -17.04 -12.69
C ALA A 266 -12.15 -17.05 -12.79
N GLN A 267 -11.58 -18.26 -12.79
CA GLN A 267 -10.15 -18.42 -13.02
C GLN A 267 -9.84 -18.29 -14.51
N LEU A 268 -9.14 -17.22 -14.87
CA LEU A 268 -8.86 -16.89 -16.26
C LEU A 268 -7.36 -16.68 -16.48
N ASN A 269 -6.89 -17.17 -17.62
CA ASN A 269 -5.54 -16.89 -18.09
C ASN A 269 -5.45 -15.44 -18.58
N LEU A 270 -4.40 -14.72 -18.18
CA LEU A 270 -4.17 -13.33 -18.58
C LEU A 270 -4.05 -13.18 -20.09
N GLU A 271 -3.42 -14.12 -20.80
CA GLU A 271 -3.33 -14.07 -22.26
C GLU A 271 -4.70 -14.28 -22.92
N LYS A 272 -5.61 -15.03 -22.27
CA LYS A 272 -7.01 -15.11 -22.71
C LYS A 272 -7.71 -13.77 -22.53
N LEU A 273 -7.53 -13.11 -21.40
CA LEU A 273 -8.09 -11.77 -21.14
C LEU A 273 -7.54 -10.71 -22.10
N VAL A 274 -6.26 -10.78 -22.45
CA VAL A 274 -5.64 -9.91 -23.47
C VAL A 274 -6.39 -10.05 -24.79
N LYS A 275 -6.61 -11.28 -25.26
CA LYS A 275 -7.37 -11.56 -26.49
C LYS A 275 -8.82 -11.09 -26.41
N LEU A 276 -9.52 -11.41 -25.31
CA LEU A 276 -10.92 -11.02 -25.12
C LEU A 276 -11.10 -9.49 -25.04
N SER A 277 -10.09 -8.75 -24.56
CA SER A 277 -10.12 -7.29 -24.49
C SER A 277 -9.66 -6.58 -25.76
N ASP A 278 -9.14 -7.30 -26.76
CA ASP A 278 -8.47 -6.72 -27.93
C ASP A 278 -7.44 -5.64 -27.54
N SER A 279 -6.55 -6.00 -26.62
CA SER A 279 -5.51 -5.12 -26.06
C SER A 279 -4.13 -5.77 -26.16
N THR A 280 -3.08 -5.03 -25.81
CA THR A 280 -1.72 -5.56 -25.82
C THR A 280 -1.36 -6.20 -24.48
N SER A 281 -0.60 -7.30 -24.53
CA SER A 281 -0.12 -7.98 -23.32
C SER A 281 0.69 -7.04 -22.41
N LYS A 282 1.50 -6.14 -22.99
CA LYS A 282 2.25 -5.11 -22.24
C LYS A 282 1.33 -4.16 -21.48
N LEU A 283 0.29 -3.62 -22.14
CA LEU A 283 -0.63 -2.68 -21.52
C LEU A 283 -1.45 -3.34 -20.40
N ILE A 284 -2.02 -4.52 -20.67
CA ILE A 284 -2.79 -5.27 -19.68
C ILE A 284 -1.94 -5.66 -18.48
N ARG A 285 -0.69 -6.12 -18.68
CA ARG A 285 0.22 -6.41 -17.58
C ARG A 285 0.59 -5.17 -16.78
N ASN A 286 0.80 -4.04 -17.44
CA ASN A 286 1.10 -2.78 -16.75
C ASN A 286 -0.06 -2.30 -15.89
N LEU A 287 -1.29 -2.43 -16.38
CA LEU A 287 -2.50 -2.10 -15.60
C LEU A 287 -2.80 -3.13 -14.50
N ASN A 288 -2.42 -4.40 -14.68
CA ASN A 288 -2.69 -5.48 -13.70
C ASN A 288 -1.40 -6.12 -13.12
N PRO A 289 -0.51 -5.32 -12.54
CA PRO A 289 0.79 -5.77 -12.02
C PRO A 289 0.65 -6.62 -10.74
N GLY A 290 -0.53 -6.62 -10.12
CA GLY A 290 -0.85 -7.45 -8.95
C GLY A 290 -0.77 -8.95 -9.24
N PHE A 291 -1.12 -9.38 -10.45
CA PHE A 291 -1.02 -10.80 -10.83
C PHE A 291 0.45 -11.19 -11.03
N ARG A 292 0.91 -12.13 -10.20
CA ARG A 292 2.27 -12.69 -10.24
C ARG A 292 2.41 -13.80 -11.27
N ARG A 293 1.29 -14.29 -11.80
CA ARG A 293 1.19 -15.45 -12.70
C ARG A 293 0.41 -15.08 -13.95
N SER A 294 0.53 -15.91 -14.97
CA SER A 294 -0.23 -15.81 -16.22
C SER A 294 -1.72 -16.17 -16.05
N SER A 295 -2.23 -16.33 -14.84
CA SER A 295 -3.63 -16.62 -14.57
C SER A 295 -4.07 -16.03 -13.23
N THR A 296 -5.36 -15.75 -13.09
CA THR A 296 -5.98 -15.36 -11.82
C THR A 296 -6.01 -16.55 -10.85
N MET A 297 -6.18 -16.27 -9.55
CA MET A 297 -6.38 -17.31 -8.55
C MET A 297 -7.77 -17.95 -8.70
N PRO A 298 -7.93 -19.26 -8.43
CA PRO A 298 -9.25 -19.88 -8.34
C PRO A 298 -10.11 -19.28 -7.22
N ASN A 299 -11.44 -19.25 -7.42
CA ASN A 299 -12.44 -18.90 -6.39
C ASN A 299 -12.24 -17.52 -5.73
N HIS A 300 -11.66 -16.57 -6.45
CA HIS A 300 -11.46 -15.21 -5.98
C HIS A 300 -11.96 -14.21 -7.02
N THR A 301 -12.71 -13.19 -6.58
CA THR A 301 -13.17 -12.12 -7.46
C THR A 301 -12.12 -11.03 -7.56
N TYR A 302 -11.71 -10.67 -8.78
CA TYR A 302 -10.73 -9.60 -9.01
C TYR A 302 -11.36 -8.44 -9.78
N ASN A 303 -10.95 -7.22 -9.42
CA ASN A 303 -11.22 -6.04 -10.23
C ASN A 303 -10.12 -5.89 -11.27
N PHE A 304 -10.35 -6.45 -12.47
CA PHE A 304 -9.37 -6.43 -13.55
C PHE A 304 -9.39 -5.09 -14.28
N LEU A 305 -8.22 -4.44 -14.37
CA LEU A 305 -8.08 -3.13 -15.00
C LEU A 305 -7.91 -3.28 -16.50
N VAL A 306 -8.75 -2.58 -17.25
CA VAL A 306 -8.74 -2.58 -18.72
C VAL A 306 -8.84 -1.14 -19.20
N PRO A 307 -8.20 -0.76 -20.34
CA PRO A 307 -8.40 0.56 -20.93
C PRO A 307 -9.89 0.86 -21.09
N ILE A 308 -10.30 2.10 -20.82
CA ILE A 308 -11.72 2.43 -20.71
C ILE A 308 -12.50 2.12 -22.00
N ASN A 309 -11.88 2.32 -23.15
CA ASN A 309 -12.46 2.04 -24.47
C ASN A 309 -12.52 0.54 -24.84
N LYS A 310 -12.00 -0.36 -24.00
CA LYS A 310 -11.99 -1.81 -24.21
C LYS A 310 -12.85 -2.57 -23.20
N ALA A 311 -13.46 -1.85 -22.24
CA ALA A 311 -14.24 -2.45 -21.16
C ALA A 311 -15.49 -3.17 -21.66
N ASP A 312 -16.30 -2.50 -22.50
CA ASP A 312 -17.55 -3.06 -23.03
C ASP A 312 -17.29 -4.32 -23.86
N GLN A 313 -16.24 -4.30 -24.68
CA GLN A 313 -15.82 -5.45 -25.48
C GLN A 313 -15.42 -6.64 -24.59
N LEU A 314 -14.62 -6.39 -23.54
CA LEU A 314 -14.21 -7.44 -22.62
C LEU A 314 -15.42 -8.03 -21.88
N GLN A 315 -16.34 -7.19 -21.39
CA GLN A 315 -17.54 -7.64 -20.70
C GLN A 315 -18.42 -8.51 -21.60
N LYS A 316 -18.67 -8.07 -22.84
CA LYS A 316 -19.42 -8.85 -23.84
C LYS A 316 -18.77 -10.21 -24.10
N ASN A 317 -17.46 -10.22 -24.36
CA ASN A 317 -16.73 -11.46 -24.67
C ASN A 317 -16.64 -12.42 -23.47
N LEU A 318 -16.61 -11.91 -22.24
CA LEU A 318 -16.67 -12.73 -21.02
C LEU A 318 -18.06 -13.36 -20.85
N ALA A 319 -19.14 -12.60 -21.06
CA ALA A 319 -20.49 -13.10 -20.98
C ALA A 319 -20.76 -14.20 -22.03
N GLU A 320 -20.32 -13.99 -23.28
CA GLU A 320 -20.39 -15.01 -24.33
C GLU A 320 -19.61 -16.28 -23.94
N LEU A 321 -18.41 -16.13 -23.38
CA LEU A 321 -17.60 -17.25 -22.94
C LEU A 321 -18.26 -18.06 -21.81
N GLU A 322 -18.90 -17.40 -20.85
CA GLU A 322 -19.65 -18.05 -19.77
C GLU A 322 -20.84 -18.87 -20.30
N THR A 323 -21.49 -18.42 -21.39
CA THR A 323 -22.57 -19.18 -22.02
C THR A 323 -22.08 -20.39 -22.82
N GLN A 324 -20.89 -20.32 -23.40
CA GLN A 324 -20.33 -21.38 -24.26
C GLN A 324 -19.56 -22.45 -23.49
N THR A 325 -19.00 -22.11 -22.33
CA THR A 325 -18.22 -23.04 -21.50
C THR A 325 -18.83 -23.16 -20.12
N HIS A 326 -19.25 -24.37 -19.73
CA HIS A 326 -19.51 -24.72 -18.33
C HIS A 326 -18.35 -24.20 -17.44
N PRO A 327 -18.63 -23.77 -16.18
CA PRO A 327 -17.97 -22.63 -15.54
C PRO A 327 -16.45 -22.68 -15.64
N LEU A 328 -15.88 -21.51 -15.94
CA LEU A 328 -14.46 -21.17 -16.11
C LEU A 328 -13.59 -21.45 -14.86
N THR A 329 -13.65 -22.67 -14.36
CA THR A 329 -12.77 -23.21 -13.32
C THR A 329 -11.51 -23.67 -14.01
N GLY A 330 -10.34 -23.14 -13.61
CA GLY A 330 -9.06 -23.52 -14.22
C GLY A 330 -8.87 -25.02 -14.19
N LYS A 331 -8.10 -25.53 -15.15
CA LYS A 331 -7.88 -26.96 -15.36
C LYS A 331 -7.48 -27.62 -14.04
N ARG A 332 -8.39 -28.44 -13.52
CA ARG A 332 -8.19 -29.22 -12.30
C ARG A 332 -7.52 -30.52 -12.70
N ILE A 333 -6.30 -30.76 -12.21
CA ILE A 333 -5.61 -32.03 -12.42
C ILE A 333 -5.86 -32.91 -11.21
N TYR A 334 -6.30 -34.14 -11.43
CA TYR A 334 -6.23 -35.19 -10.42
C TYR A 334 -4.83 -35.82 -10.48
N HIS A 335 -4.08 -35.70 -9.38
CA HIS A 335 -2.79 -36.33 -9.22
C HIS A 335 -2.90 -37.41 -8.15
N ARG A 336 -2.67 -38.67 -8.54
CA ARG A 336 -2.51 -39.77 -7.59
C ARG A 336 -1.13 -39.67 -6.95
N VAL A 337 -1.04 -39.66 -5.63
CA VAL A 337 0.22 -39.55 -4.88
C VAL A 337 1.03 -40.83 -5.04
N HIS A 338 2.27 -40.71 -5.50
CA HIS A 338 3.22 -41.80 -5.64
C HIS A 338 4.29 -41.76 -4.54
N ALA A 339 5.05 -42.85 -4.39
CA ALA A 339 6.19 -42.88 -3.48
C ALA A 339 7.21 -41.79 -3.86
N GLY A 340 7.60 -40.98 -2.88
CA GLY A 340 8.51 -39.84 -3.09
C GLY A 340 7.83 -38.52 -3.44
N ASP A 341 6.51 -38.51 -3.67
CA ASP A 341 5.78 -37.25 -3.76
C ASP A 341 5.69 -36.57 -2.38
N SER A 342 5.81 -35.26 -2.40
CA SER A 342 5.49 -34.39 -1.27
C SER A 342 4.73 -33.19 -1.79
N LEU A 343 3.94 -32.52 -0.94
CA LEU A 343 3.19 -31.35 -1.39
C LEU A 343 4.08 -30.27 -2.00
N SER A 344 5.33 -30.11 -1.55
CA SER A 344 6.28 -29.16 -2.13
C SER A 344 6.74 -29.57 -3.54
N ILE A 345 7.01 -30.86 -3.75
CA ILE A 345 7.35 -31.41 -5.07
C ILE A 345 6.17 -31.26 -6.02
N LEU A 346 4.96 -31.60 -5.57
CA LEU A 346 3.73 -31.48 -6.37
C LEU A 346 3.42 -30.01 -6.68
N ALA A 347 3.53 -29.11 -5.70
CA ALA A 347 3.35 -27.69 -5.91
C ALA A 347 4.31 -27.13 -6.97
N SER A 348 5.59 -27.54 -6.91
CA SER A 348 6.59 -27.16 -7.90
C SER A 348 6.26 -27.72 -9.29
N ARG A 349 5.93 -29.02 -9.37
CA ARG A 349 5.62 -29.75 -10.61
C ARG A 349 4.42 -29.16 -11.35
N TYR A 350 3.37 -28.80 -10.62
CA TYR A 350 2.12 -28.29 -11.18
C TYR A 350 1.99 -26.76 -11.15
N HIS A 351 3.07 -26.07 -10.81
CA HIS A 351 3.14 -24.60 -10.78
C HIS A 351 2.11 -23.93 -9.86
N THR A 352 1.81 -24.54 -8.72
CA THR A 352 0.91 -24.07 -7.64
C THR A 352 1.67 -23.94 -6.31
N SER A 353 0.98 -23.81 -5.18
CA SER A 353 1.55 -23.72 -3.83
C SER A 353 1.07 -24.88 -2.95
N VAL A 354 1.85 -25.21 -1.91
CA VAL A 354 1.47 -26.22 -0.90
C VAL A 354 0.15 -25.84 -0.24
N THR A 355 -0.02 -24.56 0.08
CA THR A 355 -1.21 -24.02 0.75
C THR A 355 -2.46 -24.19 -0.11
N GLU A 356 -2.37 -24.00 -1.43
CA GLU A 356 -3.50 -24.23 -2.34
C GLU A 356 -3.83 -25.71 -2.49
N ILE A 357 -2.84 -26.58 -2.68
CA ILE A 357 -3.10 -28.02 -2.74
C ILE A 357 -3.80 -28.45 -1.45
N ARG A 358 -3.38 -27.92 -0.30
CA ARG A 358 -4.05 -28.18 0.98
C ARG A 358 -5.46 -27.63 1.06
N GLN A 359 -5.68 -26.39 0.66
CA GLN A 359 -7.02 -25.78 0.70
C GLN A 359 -7.99 -26.51 -0.24
N MET A 360 -7.53 -26.83 -1.46
CA MET A 360 -8.31 -27.53 -2.49
C MET A 360 -8.70 -28.94 -2.03
N ASN A 361 -7.80 -29.62 -1.32
CA ASN A 361 -8.01 -30.98 -0.81
C ASN A 361 -8.41 -31.03 0.68
N LYS A 362 -8.71 -29.87 1.30
CA LYS A 362 -9.07 -29.73 2.73
C LYS A 362 -8.07 -30.39 3.70
N LEU A 363 -6.78 -30.39 3.37
CA LEU A 363 -5.72 -31.00 4.16
C LEU A 363 -5.29 -30.12 5.35
N LYS A 364 -5.30 -30.71 6.56
CA LYS A 364 -4.92 -30.04 7.82
C LYS A 364 -3.41 -29.91 8.02
N SER A 365 -2.60 -30.69 7.30
CA SER A 365 -1.14 -30.70 7.39
C SER A 365 -0.52 -30.90 6.00
N ASN A 366 0.82 -31.01 5.94
CA ASN A 366 1.53 -31.31 4.70
C ASN A 366 1.68 -32.83 4.44
N VAL A 367 1.04 -33.65 5.27
CA VAL A 367 1.10 -35.11 5.16
C VAL A 367 0.10 -35.57 4.10
N ILE A 368 0.58 -36.36 3.15
CA ILE A 368 -0.20 -36.97 2.07
C ILE A 368 0.10 -38.46 2.04
N GLN A 369 -0.88 -39.28 1.67
CA GLN A 369 -0.73 -40.73 1.65
C GLN A 369 -0.52 -41.25 0.23
N ILE A 370 0.38 -42.24 0.08
CA ILE A 370 0.58 -42.91 -1.22
C ILE A 370 -0.74 -43.53 -1.67
N GLY A 371 -1.12 -43.28 -2.92
CA GLY A 371 -2.37 -43.72 -3.51
C GLY A 371 -3.54 -42.73 -3.38
N GLU A 372 -3.40 -41.68 -2.57
CA GLU A 372 -4.39 -40.60 -2.42
C GLU A 372 -4.53 -39.81 -3.73
N ASN A 373 -5.75 -39.42 -4.10
CA ASN A 373 -5.99 -38.56 -5.26
C ASN A 373 -6.12 -37.11 -4.82
N LEU A 374 -5.14 -36.29 -5.18
CA LEU A 374 -5.13 -34.86 -4.90
C LEU A 374 -5.64 -34.07 -6.10
N LEU A 375 -6.54 -33.14 -5.84
CA LEU A 375 -6.99 -32.12 -6.77
C LEU A 375 -5.99 -30.96 -6.79
N ILE A 376 -5.29 -30.79 -7.90
CA ILE A 376 -4.25 -29.79 -8.05
C ILE A 376 -4.70 -28.72 -9.04
N PRO A 377 -4.73 -27.43 -8.64
CA PRO A 377 -4.97 -26.34 -9.57
C PRO A 377 -3.72 -26.12 -10.44
N GLU A 378 -3.83 -26.33 -11.75
CA GLU A 378 -2.71 -26.10 -12.68
C GLU A 378 -2.75 -24.67 -13.24
N ALA A 379 -1.69 -23.89 -13.00
CA ALA A 379 -1.43 -22.68 -13.77
C ALA A 379 -0.89 -23.11 -15.14
N GLN A 380 -1.60 -22.87 -16.25
CA GLN A 380 -1.01 -23.08 -17.57
C GLN A 380 0.21 -22.16 -17.74
N ALA A 381 1.41 -22.73 -17.62
CA ALA A 381 2.67 -22.05 -17.85
C ALA A 381 2.98 -22.08 -19.35
N THR A 382 2.95 -20.92 -20.00
CA THR A 382 3.76 -20.73 -21.21
C THR A 382 5.20 -20.42 -20.78
N PRO A 383 6.23 -20.89 -21.51
CA PRO A 383 7.63 -20.63 -21.16
C PRO A 383 7.91 -19.13 -21.35
N TYR A 384 7.91 -18.41 -20.23
CA TYR A 384 8.36 -17.03 -20.15
C TYR A 384 9.67 -17.00 -19.37
N THR A 385 10.72 -16.49 -19.98
CA THR A 385 11.97 -16.12 -19.33
C THR A 385 11.76 -14.80 -18.58
N PRO A 386 11.82 -14.80 -17.23
CA PRO A 386 11.80 -13.57 -16.47
C PRO A 386 13.10 -12.80 -16.74
N VAL A 387 13.00 -11.51 -17.07
CA VAL A 387 14.11 -10.59 -16.86
C VAL A 387 14.36 -10.57 -15.34
N HIS A 388 15.48 -11.19 -14.94
CA HIS A 388 16.01 -11.40 -13.59
C HIS A 388 15.09 -11.11 -12.40
N ASN A 389 14.58 -12.17 -11.76
CA ASN A 389 14.29 -12.16 -10.33
C ASN A 389 14.73 -13.50 -9.72
N ALA A 390 15.61 -13.42 -8.73
CA ALA A 390 16.02 -14.56 -7.92
C ALA A 390 14.78 -15.20 -7.29
N ARG A 391 14.69 -16.53 -7.37
CA ARG A 391 13.66 -17.33 -6.69
C ARG A 391 13.79 -17.12 -5.18
N ILE A 392 12.84 -16.42 -4.58
CA ILE A 392 12.71 -16.32 -3.12
C ILE A 392 11.59 -17.27 -2.70
N SER A 393 11.95 -18.28 -1.90
CA SER A 393 10.99 -19.13 -1.17
C SER A 393 10.16 -18.26 -0.21
N GLU A 394 8.90 -18.62 0.06
CA GLU A 394 8.02 -17.87 0.98
C GLU A 394 8.63 -17.65 2.38
N ASP A 395 9.56 -18.52 2.79
CA ASP A 395 10.31 -18.43 4.04
C ASP A 395 11.42 -17.36 4.04
N ASN A 396 11.72 -16.74 2.89
CA ASN A 396 12.82 -15.78 2.70
C ASN A 396 12.34 -14.39 2.24
N ILE A 397 11.06 -14.05 2.40
CA ILE A 397 10.56 -12.69 2.09
C ILE A 397 11.14 -11.71 3.13
N PRO A 398 12.01 -10.76 2.73
CA PRO A 398 12.48 -9.73 3.65
C PRO A 398 11.32 -8.82 4.00
N GLY A 399 10.87 -8.87 5.25
CA GLY A 399 9.73 -8.10 5.72
C GLY A 399 9.31 -8.47 7.14
N PRO A 400 8.37 -7.72 7.73
CA PRO A 400 7.86 -8.03 9.05
C PRO A 400 7.14 -9.38 9.05
N LYS A 401 7.59 -10.28 9.93
CA LYS A 401 7.03 -11.61 10.13
C LYS A 401 5.74 -11.49 10.94
N ARG A 402 4.68 -12.12 10.43
CA ARG A 402 3.43 -12.27 11.18
C ARG A 402 3.64 -13.23 12.34
N ILE A 403 3.40 -12.76 13.55
CA ILE A 403 3.42 -13.53 14.79
C ILE A 403 2.01 -13.48 15.37
N VAL A 404 1.49 -14.62 15.81
CA VAL A 404 0.28 -14.66 16.63
C VAL A 404 0.74 -14.79 18.07
N HIS A 405 0.57 -13.71 18.84
CA HIS A 405 0.86 -13.69 20.26
C HIS A 405 -0.38 -14.10 21.04
N VAL A 406 -0.25 -15.08 21.93
CA VAL A 406 -1.31 -15.50 22.85
C VAL A 406 -1.07 -14.78 24.16
N VAL A 407 -2.01 -13.92 24.54
CA VAL A 407 -1.92 -13.08 25.74
C VAL A 407 -1.85 -13.95 26.98
N LYS A 408 -0.85 -13.72 27.83
CA LYS A 408 -0.70 -14.38 29.12
C LYS A 408 -1.47 -13.65 30.22
N ALA A 409 -1.67 -14.31 31.35
CA ALA A 409 -2.27 -13.68 32.52
C ALA A 409 -1.53 -12.39 32.90
N HIS A 410 -2.30 -11.30 33.05
CA HIS A 410 -1.82 -9.95 33.40
C HIS A 410 -0.91 -9.25 32.37
N GLU A 411 -0.80 -9.73 31.13
CA GLU A 411 -0.14 -8.99 30.06
C GLU A 411 -1.01 -7.83 29.53
N THR A 412 -0.36 -6.70 29.26
CA THR A 412 -0.98 -5.51 28.68
C THR A 412 -0.48 -5.29 27.25
N ILE A 413 -1.28 -4.59 26.43
CA ILE A 413 -0.87 -4.20 25.07
C ILE A 413 0.45 -3.40 25.07
N ALA A 414 0.70 -2.59 26.11
CA ALA A 414 1.96 -1.84 26.24
C ALA A 414 3.18 -2.77 26.45
N GLN A 415 3.04 -3.81 27.28
CA GLN A 415 4.10 -4.80 27.50
C GLN A 415 4.34 -5.64 26.25
N ILE A 416 3.27 -6.04 25.56
CA ILE A 416 3.34 -6.80 24.30
C ILE A 416 3.99 -5.93 23.20
N ALA A 417 3.61 -4.66 23.11
CA ALA A 417 4.23 -3.69 22.19
C ALA A 417 5.74 -3.58 22.44
N HIS A 418 6.14 -3.42 23.69
CA HIS A 418 7.54 -3.38 24.08
C HIS A 418 8.28 -4.68 23.73
N LEU A 419 7.68 -5.84 24.03
CA LEU A 419 8.26 -7.17 23.75
C LEU A 419 8.57 -7.38 22.27
N TYR A 420 7.72 -6.86 21.38
CA TYR A 420 7.88 -7.03 19.94
C TYR A 420 8.53 -5.84 19.23
N HIS A 421 8.96 -4.81 19.99
CA HIS A 421 9.52 -3.56 19.46
C HIS A 421 8.58 -2.85 18.46
N VAL A 422 7.29 -2.83 18.78
CA VAL A 422 6.22 -2.19 18.00
C VAL A 422 5.47 -1.20 18.91
N THR A 423 4.60 -0.36 18.37
CA THR A 423 3.78 0.55 19.18
C THR A 423 2.49 -0.14 19.64
N SER A 424 1.95 0.23 20.79
CA SER A 424 0.62 -0.22 21.23
C SER A 424 -0.46 0.08 20.17
N ARG A 425 -0.27 1.17 19.43
CA ARG A 425 -1.17 1.62 18.37
C ARG A 425 -1.12 0.73 17.14
N GLN A 426 0.06 0.28 16.74
CA GLN A 426 0.21 -0.76 15.71
C GLN A 426 -0.51 -2.05 16.11
N ILE A 427 -0.40 -2.47 17.38
CA ILE A 427 -1.14 -3.65 17.88
C ILE A 427 -2.64 -3.42 17.83
N TYR A 428 -3.14 -2.26 18.28
CA TYR A 428 -4.55 -1.92 18.17
C TYR A 428 -5.04 -2.00 16.73
N PHE A 429 -4.27 -1.40 15.82
CA PHE A 429 -4.57 -1.35 14.40
C PHE A 429 -4.62 -2.74 13.75
N TRP A 430 -3.58 -3.57 13.92
CA TRP A 430 -3.52 -4.91 13.32
C TRP A 430 -4.61 -5.88 13.80
N ASN A 431 -5.23 -5.58 14.94
CA ASN A 431 -6.24 -6.40 15.58
C ASN A 431 -7.63 -5.78 15.53
N ASN A 432 -7.83 -4.70 14.76
CA ASN A 432 -9.10 -3.97 14.65
C ASN A 432 -9.68 -3.55 16.02
N ILE A 433 -8.81 -3.17 16.96
CA ILE A 433 -9.19 -2.75 18.31
C ILE A 433 -9.37 -1.23 18.31
N ASN A 434 -10.62 -0.79 18.24
CA ASN A 434 -10.98 0.62 18.09
C ASN A 434 -10.88 1.45 19.38
N LYS A 435 -10.76 0.80 20.55
CA LYS A 435 -10.57 1.45 21.86
C LYS A 435 -9.67 0.58 22.75
N PRO A 436 -8.88 1.17 23.66
CA PRO A 436 -8.13 0.39 24.66
C PRO A 436 -9.08 -0.55 25.41
N LYS A 437 -8.84 -1.85 25.29
CA LYS A 437 -9.59 -2.89 26.02
C LYS A 437 -8.64 -3.66 26.91
N THR A 438 -9.12 -4.10 28.07
CA THR A 438 -8.40 -5.05 28.92
C THR A 438 -8.31 -6.38 28.18
N LEU A 439 -7.11 -6.94 28.06
CA LEU A 439 -6.91 -8.24 27.43
C LEU A 439 -7.20 -9.37 28.42
N ALA A 440 -7.85 -10.43 27.96
CA ALA A 440 -7.99 -11.66 28.73
C ALA A 440 -6.85 -12.63 28.40
N ALA A 441 -6.44 -13.43 29.39
CA ALA A 441 -5.51 -14.53 29.14
C ALA A 441 -6.11 -15.47 28.08
N GLY A 442 -5.34 -15.76 27.03
CA GLY A 442 -5.78 -16.56 25.88
C GLY A 442 -6.21 -15.76 24.66
N ASP A 443 -6.35 -14.43 24.75
CA ASP A 443 -6.61 -13.57 23.60
C ASP A 443 -5.49 -13.73 22.56
N LYS A 444 -5.86 -13.78 21.27
CA LYS A 444 -4.90 -13.90 20.17
C LYS A 444 -4.71 -12.53 19.51
N LEU A 445 -3.48 -12.02 19.56
CA LEU A 445 -3.09 -10.78 18.90
C LEU A 445 -2.19 -11.07 17.71
N ILE A 446 -2.54 -10.51 16.57
CA ILE A 446 -1.70 -10.43 15.38
C ILE A 446 -0.66 -9.34 15.62
N ILE A 447 0.61 -9.71 15.54
CA ILE A 447 1.76 -8.84 15.67
C ILE A 447 2.61 -8.97 14.41
N TRP A 448 2.91 -7.84 13.77
CA TRP A 448 3.85 -7.81 12.66
C TRP A 448 5.21 -7.38 13.18
N LYS A 449 6.10 -8.34 13.42
CA LYS A 449 7.46 -8.09 13.91
C LYS A 449 8.37 -7.88 12.71
N SER A 450 8.88 -6.66 12.52
CA SER A 450 10.04 -6.47 11.63
C SER A 450 11.16 -7.38 12.13
N LEU A 451 11.59 -8.34 11.31
CA LEU A 451 12.86 -8.99 11.58
C LEU A 451 13.88 -7.85 11.53
N HIS A 452 14.40 -7.45 12.68
CA HIS A 452 15.68 -6.77 12.71
C HIS A 452 16.60 -7.70 11.93
N LEU A 453 16.96 -7.28 10.71
CA LEU A 453 18.03 -7.93 9.97
C LEU A 453 19.19 -7.99 10.95
N ALA A 454 19.63 -9.20 11.30
CA ALA A 454 20.80 -9.39 12.12
C ALA A 454 21.89 -8.51 11.53
N THR A 455 22.39 -7.58 12.34
CA THR A 455 23.45 -6.67 11.96
C THR A 455 24.58 -7.47 11.35
N LYS A 456 24.83 -7.29 10.05
CA LYS A 456 25.88 -8.03 9.34
C LYS A 456 27.19 -7.29 9.58
N TYR A 457 28.23 -8.05 9.93
CA TYR A 457 29.59 -7.53 10.09
C TYR A 457 30.48 -8.03 8.95
N HIS A 458 31.34 -7.15 8.47
CA HIS A 458 32.39 -7.43 7.51
C HIS A 458 33.74 -7.18 8.17
N ARG A 459 34.65 -8.16 8.08
CA ARG A 459 36.02 -8.02 8.59
C ARG A 459 36.94 -7.58 7.46
N VAL A 460 37.50 -6.38 7.58
CA VAL A 460 38.36 -5.75 6.57
C VAL A 460 39.56 -6.65 6.27
N LYS A 461 39.75 -7.00 5.00
CA LYS A 461 40.86 -7.80 4.48
C LYS A 461 41.97 -6.92 3.91
N ARG A 462 43.13 -7.52 3.66
CA ARG A 462 44.28 -6.84 3.04
C ARG A 462 43.90 -6.33 1.65
N GLY A 463 44.03 -5.02 1.44
CA GLY A 463 43.72 -4.35 0.18
C GLY A 463 42.29 -3.82 0.03
N GLU A 464 41.42 -3.99 1.03
CA GLU A 464 40.06 -3.43 1.01
C GLU A 464 40.03 -1.97 1.51
N SER A 465 39.10 -1.19 0.95
CA SER A 465 38.81 0.19 1.35
C SER A 465 37.31 0.33 1.65
N LEU A 466 36.89 1.43 2.28
CA LEU A 466 35.47 1.67 2.50
C LEU A 466 34.66 1.71 1.22
N SER A 467 35.26 2.16 0.10
CA SER A 467 34.59 2.22 -1.19
C SER A 467 34.37 0.82 -1.79
N THR A 468 35.37 -0.07 -1.72
CA THR A 468 35.21 -1.44 -2.23
C THR A 468 34.25 -2.25 -1.37
N ILE A 469 34.28 -2.07 -0.05
CA ILE A 469 33.33 -2.71 0.88
C ILE A 469 31.91 -2.18 0.66
N ALA A 470 31.74 -0.86 0.53
CA ALA A 470 30.43 -0.26 0.27
C ALA A 470 29.84 -0.75 -1.05
N HIS A 471 30.66 -0.86 -2.10
CA HIS A 471 30.25 -1.41 -3.39
C HIS A 471 29.83 -2.88 -3.27
N PHE A 472 30.63 -3.72 -2.59
CA PHE A 472 30.34 -5.14 -2.39
C PHE A 472 29.00 -5.38 -1.68
N TYR A 473 28.66 -4.56 -0.68
CA TYR A 473 27.38 -4.65 0.04
C TYR A 473 26.26 -3.81 -0.58
N GLY A 474 26.51 -3.13 -1.70
CA GLY A 474 25.52 -2.29 -2.37
C GLY A 474 25.00 -1.14 -1.49
N THR A 475 25.89 -0.53 -0.70
CA THR A 475 25.68 0.62 0.18
C THR A 475 26.65 1.76 -0.21
N THR A 476 26.72 2.85 0.56
CA THR A 476 27.63 3.97 0.28
C THR A 476 28.70 4.13 1.36
N VAL A 477 29.86 4.70 1.00
CA VAL A 477 30.95 5.00 1.95
C VAL A 477 30.44 5.85 3.12
N SER A 478 29.67 6.90 2.83
CA SER A 478 29.09 7.78 3.84
C SER A 478 28.14 7.05 4.77
N LYS A 479 27.40 6.05 4.27
CA LYS A 479 26.53 5.20 5.09
C LYS A 479 27.35 4.23 5.94
N LEU A 480 28.39 3.59 5.39
CA LEU A 480 29.28 2.68 6.12
C LEU A 480 30.02 3.42 7.25
N ARG A 481 30.50 4.64 6.99
CA ARG A 481 31.16 5.48 8.00
C ARG A 481 30.25 5.83 9.15
N ARG A 482 29.04 6.31 8.83
CA ARG A 482 28.05 6.68 9.84
C ARG A 482 27.64 5.47 10.69
N LEU A 483 27.47 4.32 10.05
CA LEU A 483 27.09 3.08 10.69
C LEU A 483 28.16 2.57 11.66
N ASN A 484 29.43 2.90 11.42
CA ASN A 484 30.58 2.47 12.22
C ASN A 484 31.25 3.60 13.01
N HIS A 485 30.61 4.77 13.12
CA HIS A 485 31.14 5.96 13.78
C HIS A 485 32.56 6.36 13.33
N LEU A 486 32.86 6.21 12.04
CA LEU A 486 34.17 6.55 11.47
C LEU A 486 34.25 8.03 11.10
N SER A 487 35.25 8.72 11.64
CA SER A 487 35.54 10.14 11.35
C SER A 487 36.12 10.38 9.96
N GLY A 488 36.65 9.35 9.30
CA GLY A 488 37.23 9.42 7.95
C GLY A 488 37.18 8.06 7.24
N ASP A 489 37.91 7.94 6.13
CA ASP A 489 37.88 6.75 5.28
C ASP A 489 38.89 5.66 5.68
N ASN A 490 39.66 5.93 6.74
CA ASN A 490 40.71 5.05 7.23
C ASN A 490 40.11 3.84 7.96
N ILE A 491 40.43 2.65 7.46
CA ILE A 491 40.07 1.35 8.06
C ILE A 491 41.30 0.46 8.16
N ARG A 492 41.38 -0.37 9.20
CA ARG A 492 42.51 -1.26 9.46
C ARG A 492 42.18 -2.70 9.07
N ILE A 493 43.16 -3.44 8.56
CA ILE A 493 43.02 -4.88 8.31
C ILE A 493 42.61 -5.57 9.62
N GLY A 494 41.57 -6.40 9.55
CA GLY A 494 41.00 -7.11 10.69
C GLY A 494 39.91 -6.34 11.44
N GLN A 495 39.70 -5.04 11.16
CA GLN A 495 38.62 -4.25 11.74
C GLN A 495 37.26 -4.80 11.33
N GLN A 496 36.32 -4.88 12.27
CA GLN A 496 34.94 -5.25 11.96
C GLN A 496 34.12 -4.00 11.68
N LEU A 497 33.44 -4.01 10.53
CA LEU A 497 32.52 -2.97 10.10
C LEU A 497 31.12 -3.55 10.00
N MET A 498 30.16 -2.86 10.59
CA MET A 498 28.73 -3.02 10.39
C MET A 498 28.41 -2.64 8.93
N VAL A 499 27.77 -3.53 8.16
CA VAL A 499 27.55 -3.38 6.69
C VAL A 499 26.11 -3.54 6.26
#